data_AF-A0A7W1BGX7-F1
#
_entry.id   AF-A0A7W1BGX7-F1
#
_cell.length_a   1.000
_cell.length_b   1.000
_cell.length_c   1.000
_cell.angle_alpha   90.00
_cell.angle_beta   90.00
_cell.angle_gamma   90.00
#
_symmetry.space_group_name_H-M   'P 1'
#
loop_
_entity.id
_entity.type
_entity.pdbx_description
1 polymer ?
#
loop_
_entity_poly.entity_id
_entity_poly.type
_entity_poly.pdbx_seq_one_letter_code
_entity_poly.pdbx_strand_id
1 'polypeptide(L)'
;REQGAYTYDRGVNWRAVGAFAIAILPVVPGFVRAVTTPGGAVADPTFFDRLYAYAWFVTFGLSFVVYLALMRRASDVPKATA
;
A
#
# COMPACT_ATOMS: atom_id res chain seq x y z
N ARG A 1 29.84 11.97 -1.11
CA ARG A 1 28.69 11.05 -1.31
C ARG A 1 27.65 11.41 -0.29
N GLU A 2 26.47 11.84 -0.72
CA GLU A 2 25.39 12.22 0.20
C GLU A 2 24.78 10.97 0.82
N GLN A 3 25.10 10.73 2.09
CA GLN A 3 24.54 9.66 2.92
C GLN A 3 23.56 10.32 3.89
N GLY A 4 22.40 10.74 3.38
CA GLY A 4 21.33 11.33 4.17
C GLY A 4 20.22 10.32 4.45
N ALA A 5 19.26 10.70 5.30
CA ALA A 5 18.08 9.88 5.62
C ALA A 5 17.18 9.57 4.41
N TYR A 6 17.42 10.24 3.27
CA TYR A 6 16.72 10.04 2.00
C TYR A 6 17.58 9.34 0.94
N THR A 7 18.75 8.82 1.31
CA THR A 7 19.59 8.02 0.40
C THR A 7 19.01 6.61 0.29
N TYR A 8 18.14 6.41 -0.71
CA TYR A 8 17.57 5.10 -1.04
C TYR A 8 18.29 4.42 -2.21
N ASP A 9 18.03 3.14 -2.43
CA ASP A 9 18.59 2.39 -3.56
C ASP A 9 18.19 3.05 -4.89
N ARG A 10 19.18 3.56 -5.62
CA ARG A 10 19.00 4.34 -6.86
C ARG A 10 18.03 5.53 -6.72
N GLY A 11 17.88 6.07 -5.50
CA GLY A 11 16.92 7.15 -5.20
C GLY A 11 15.48 6.69 -4.99
N VAL A 12 15.20 5.39 -4.99
CA VAL A 12 13.85 4.82 -4.86
C VAL A 12 13.70 4.03 -3.56
N ASN A 13 12.66 4.37 -2.80
CA ASN A 13 12.29 3.64 -1.60
C ASN A 13 11.40 2.44 -1.95
N TRP A 14 12.02 1.30 -2.26
CA TRP A 14 11.31 0.07 -2.61
C TRP A 14 10.37 -0.45 -1.50
N ARG A 15 10.64 -0.12 -0.23
CA ARG A 15 9.74 -0.46 0.88
C ARG A 15 8.43 0.32 0.79
N ALA A 16 8.48 1.60 0.40
CA ALA A 16 7.28 2.40 0.15
C ALA A 16 6.48 1.87 -1.04
N VAL A 17 7.17 1.50 -2.14
CA VAL A 17 6.53 0.91 -3.32
C VAL A 17 5.85 -0.42 -2.96
N GLY A 18 6.53 -1.28 -2.21
CA GLY A 18 5.98 -2.55 -1.73
C GLY A 18 4.79 -2.35 -0.79
N ALA A 19 4.86 -1.37 0.13
CA ALA A 19 3.75 -1.04 1.02
C ALA A 19 2.49 -0.65 0.24
N PHE A 20 2.66 0.20 -0.78
CA PHE A 20 1.56 0.62 -1.66
C PHE A 20 0.99 -0.55 -2.47
N ALA A 21 1.84 -1.39 -3.07
CA ALA A 21 1.41 -2.55 -3.84
C ALA A 21 0.60 -3.54 -2.99
N ILE A 22 1.07 -3.84 -1.76
CA ILE A 22 0.36 -4.72 -0.83
C ILE A 22 -0.99 -4.14 -0.43
N ALA A 23 -1.05 -2.83 -0.22
CA ALA A 23 -2.27 -2.16 0.23
C ALA A 23 -3.40 -2.17 -0.81
N ILE A 24 -3.08 -2.33 -2.10
CA ILE A 24 -4.06 -2.40 -3.19
C ILE A 24 -4.71 -3.79 -3.29
N LEU A 25 -4.01 -4.86 -2.90
CA LEU A 25 -4.47 -6.25 -3.08
C LEU A 25 -5.90 -6.53 -2.58
N PRO A 26 -6.33 -6.05 -1.39
CA PRO A 26 -7.68 -6.32 -0.89
C PRO A 26 -8.79 -5.72 -1.74
N VAL A 27 -8.48 -4.66 -2.50
CA VAL A 27 -9.44 -3.89 -3.30
C VAL A 27 -9.65 -4.48 -4.70
N VAL A 28 -8.69 -5.26 -5.20
CA VAL A 28 -8.72 -5.86 -6.54
C VAL A 28 -9.97 -6.70 -6.82
N PRO A 29 -10.46 -7.57 -5.91
CA PRO A 29 -11.66 -8.37 -6.19
C PRO A 29 -12.92 -7.52 -6.44
N GLY A 30 -13.09 -6.42 -5.69
CA GLY A 30 -14.21 -5.49 -5.88
C GLY A 30 -14.08 -4.69 -7.17
N PHE A 31 -12.85 -4.28 -7.53
CA PHE A 31 -12.58 -3.63 -8.82
C PHE A 31 -12.94 -4.54 -10.00
N VAL A 32 -12.48 -5.80 -9.98
CA VAL A 32 -12.78 -6.77 -11.06
C VAL A 32 -14.28 -6.93 -11.24
N ARG A 33 -15.03 -7.08 -10.15
CA ARG A 33 -16.50 -7.20 -10.22
C ARG A 33 -17.16 -5.94 -10.75
N ALA A 34 -16.69 -4.76 -10.35
CA ALA A 34 -17.22 -3.50 -10.85
C ALA A 34 -17.03 -3.35 -12.37
N VAL A 35 -15.86 -3.73 -12.92
CA VAL A 35 -15.60 -3.61 -14.37
C VAL A 35 -16.26 -4.70 -15.21
N THR A 36 -16.50 -5.89 -14.64
CA THR A 36 -17.20 -6.98 -15.35
C THR A 36 -18.73 -6.84 -15.30
N THR A 37 -19.25 -5.98 -14.42
CA THR A 37 -20.71 -5.79 -14.27
C THR A 37 -21.21 -4.76 -15.27
N PRO A 38 -22.19 -5.10 -16.14
CA PRO A 38 -22.79 -4.14 -17.07
C PRO A 38 -23.36 -2.93 -16.32
N GLY A 39 -22.92 -1.73 -16.70
CA GLY A 39 -23.33 -0.47 -16.04
C GLY A 39 -22.59 -0.14 -14.74
N GLY A 40 -21.61 -0.96 -14.32
CA GLY A 40 -20.74 -0.68 -13.16
C GLY A 40 -21.43 -0.73 -11.79
N ALA A 41 -22.76 -0.90 -11.75
CA ALA A 41 -23.54 -0.99 -10.53
C ALA A 41 -23.82 -2.46 -10.18
N VAL A 42 -23.13 -2.96 -9.15
CA VAL A 42 -23.41 -4.29 -8.58
C VAL A 42 -24.68 -4.19 -7.74
N ALA A 43 -25.76 -4.83 -8.19
CA ALA A 43 -27.06 -4.79 -7.51
C ALA A 43 -27.00 -5.36 -6.07
N ASP A 44 -26.19 -6.40 -5.84
CA ASP A 44 -25.97 -7.02 -4.52
C ASP A 44 -24.50 -6.89 -4.09
N PRO A 45 -24.11 -5.74 -3.47
CA PRO A 45 -22.74 -5.47 -3.10
C PRO A 45 -22.28 -6.32 -1.90
N THR A 46 -21.25 -7.12 -2.15
CA THR A 46 -20.55 -7.92 -1.14
C THR A 46 -19.51 -7.10 -0.38
N PHE A 47 -18.80 -7.73 0.56
CA PHE A 47 -17.73 -7.10 1.32
C PHE A 47 -16.66 -6.43 0.43
N PHE A 48 -16.17 -7.13 -0.61
CA PHE A 48 -15.13 -6.60 -1.49
C PHE A 48 -15.63 -5.45 -2.37
N ASP A 49 -16.91 -5.45 -2.75
CA ASP A 49 -17.50 -4.35 -3.53
C ASP A 49 -17.56 -3.08 -2.68
N ARG A 50 -17.90 -3.21 -1.39
CA ARG A 50 -17.86 -2.09 -0.43
C ARG A 50 -16.43 -1.63 -0.17
N LEU A 51 -15.49 -2.57 -0.08
CA LEU A 51 -14.07 -2.23 0.11
C LEU A 51 -13.52 -1.44 -1.08
N TYR A 52 -13.92 -1.79 -2.30
CA TYR A 52 -13.62 -1.03 -3.51
C TYR A 52 -14.33 0.32 -3.57
N ALA A 53 -15.58 0.42 -3.14
CA ALA A 53 -16.28 1.71 -3.04
C ALA A 53 -15.52 2.73 -2.16
N TYR A 54 -14.77 2.25 -1.16
CA TYR A 54 -13.90 3.07 -0.30
C TYR A 54 -12.39 2.88 -0.59
N ALA A 55 -12.03 2.48 -1.82
CA ALA A 55 -10.66 2.14 -2.20
C ALA A 55 -9.63 3.21 -1.81
N TRP A 56 -9.93 4.49 -2.00
CA TRP A 56 -9.02 5.58 -1.65
C TRP A 56 -8.66 5.60 -0.17
N PHE A 57 -9.65 5.42 0.72
CA PHE A 57 -9.41 5.42 2.16
C PHE A 57 -8.72 4.15 2.64
N VAL A 58 -9.15 3.00 2.11
CA VAL A 58 -8.61 1.69 2.48
C VAL A 58 -7.15 1.56 2.05
N THR A 59 -6.84 1.82 0.78
CA THR A 59 -5.49 1.67 0.25
C THR A 59 -4.53 2.70 0.83
N PHE A 60 -4.96 3.95 1.05
CA PHE A 60 -4.13 4.97 1.68
C PHE A 60 -3.84 4.64 3.15
N GLY A 61 -4.88 4.31 3.93
CA GLY A 61 -4.72 3.94 5.33
C GLY A 61 -3.85 2.70 5.51
N LEU A 62 -4.07 1.67 4.69
CA LEU A 62 -3.28 0.44 4.72
C LEU A 62 -1.83 0.70 4.28
N SER A 63 -1.60 1.49 3.22
CA SER A 63 -0.26 1.88 2.79
C SER A 63 0.49 2.61 3.89
N PHE A 64 -0.19 3.53 4.60
CA PHE A 64 0.41 4.27 5.72
C PHE A 64 0.84 3.34 6.86
N VAL A 65 -0.04 2.43 7.28
CA VAL A 65 0.27 1.47 8.37
C VAL A 65 1.40 0.52 7.97
N VAL A 66 1.33 -0.06 6.77
CA VAL A 66 2.35 -0.99 6.27
C VAL A 66 3.69 -0.27 6.07
N TYR A 67 3.67 0.95 5.53
CA TYR A 67 4.87 1.78 5.38
C TYR A 67 5.52 2.08 6.73
N LEU A 68 4.74 2.52 7.73
CA LEU A 68 5.26 2.77 9.07
C LEU A 68 5.84 1.51 9.69
N ALA A 69 5.18 0.35 9.55
CA ALA A 69 5.70 -0.91 10.07
C ALA A 69 7.03 -1.30 9.40
N LEU A 70 7.12 -1.16 8.07
CA LEU A 70 8.33 -1.45 7.30
C LEU A 70 9.45 -0.46 7.60
N MET A 71 9.14 0.82 7.82
CA MET A 71 10.14 1.84 8.11
C MET A 71 10.66 1.77 9.53
N ARG A 72 9.80 1.45 10.52
CA ARG A 72 10.23 1.24 11.91
C ARG A 72 11.26 0.11 12.01
N ARG A 73 11.10 -0.96 11.22
CA ARG A 73 12.09 -2.05 11.11
C ARG A 73 13.32 -1.69 10.28
N ALA A 74 13.29 -0.62 9.48
CA ALA A 74 14.45 -0.15 8.72
C ALA A 74 15.47 0.57 9.60
N SER A 75 14.97 1.25 10.64
CA SER A 75 15.78 2.06 11.54
C SER A 75 16.61 1.25 12.53
N ASP A 76 16.47 -0.08 12.57
CA ASP A 76 17.35 -1.00 13.30
C ASP A 76 18.71 -1.19 12.59
N VAL A 77 19.25 -0.11 12.01
CA VAL A 77 20.66 -0.07 11.63
C VAL A 77 21.45 -0.21 12.94
N PRO A 78 22.29 -1.25 13.10
CA PRO A 78 23.13 -1.38 14.29
C PRO A 78 23.92 -0.08 14.44
N LYS A 79 23.72 0.62 15.56
CA LYS A 79 24.63 1.70 15.94
C LYS A 79 26.01 1.07 15.98
N ALA A 80 26.92 1.55 15.12
CA ALA A 80 28.31 1.11 15.15
C ALA A 80 28.80 1.20 16.60
N THR A 81 29.17 0.05 17.16
CA THR A 81 29.84 -0.03 18.44
C THR A 81 31.21 0.62 18.30
N ALA A 82 31.38 1.71 19.06
CA ALA A 82 32.62 2.36 19.52
C ALA A 82 33.71 2.69 18.48
#